data_AF-A0A8T4NBV6-F1
#
_entry.id   AF-A0A8T4NBV6-F1
#
_cell.length_a   1.000
_cell.length_b   1.000
_cell.length_c   1.000
_cell.angle_alpha   90.00
_cell.angle_beta   90.00
_cell.angle_gamma   90.00
#
_symmetry.space_group_name_H-M   'P 1'
#
loop_
_entity.id
_entity.type
_entity.pdbx_description
1 polymer ?
#
loop_
_entity_poly.entity_id
_entity_poly.type
_entity_poly.pdbx_seq_one_letter_code
_entity_poly.pdbx_strand_id
1 'polypeptide(L)'
;MKKIFVVLIGLGFLICFSSGVFASSVSVWQGQYYTGTTFNVGTYIFNFSVYDSSSGGSICFTNTTSLTTGNWGEWRTEQSPWASCNNASKDYFLNINIAGSDMTPRRRLTVGDFLRRDVPDIQSGNLEVADNISASYFLGDGSYLTGVAGSGDINSVQGDGVYLYNGSDVGGVVLAFNESRLNVTIDVRTSGLGDNASWNESYADTKYILGISEGSLDVNSSTWWASVSSWVSGWFYSNSGVLTFNESKLNDSIDARSSFSEVDPYWSSNSSLYNSSWSTELELDWLHKELVN
;
A
#
# COMPACT_ATOMS: atom_id res chain seq x y z
N MET A 1 -87.47 39.35 8.00
CA MET A 1 -86.41 39.62 7.01
C MET A 1 -85.08 39.80 7.73
N LYS A 2 -84.20 38.79 7.70
CA LYS A 2 -82.85 38.83 8.29
C LYS A 2 -81.88 38.57 7.13
N LYS A 3 -81.14 39.58 6.70
CA LYS A 3 -80.14 39.45 5.63
C LYS A 3 -78.89 38.80 6.23
N ILE A 4 -78.58 37.57 5.81
CA ILE A 4 -77.33 36.89 6.14
C ILE A 4 -76.30 37.33 5.09
N PHE A 5 -75.24 37.99 5.52
CA PHE A 5 -74.07 38.25 4.69
C PHE A 5 -73.09 37.08 4.86
N VAL A 6 -72.86 36.34 3.77
CA VAL A 6 -71.81 35.33 3.68
C VAL A 6 -70.57 36.02 3.14
N VAL A 7 -69.52 36.13 3.96
CA VAL A 7 -68.19 36.57 3.54
C VAL A 7 -67.45 35.35 3.00
N LEU A 8 -67.27 35.27 1.68
CA LEU A 8 -66.36 34.30 1.07
C LEU A 8 -64.94 34.88 1.07
N ILE A 9 -64.07 34.32 1.91
CA ILE A 9 -62.62 34.55 1.83
C ILE A 9 -62.10 33.63 0.72
N GLY A 10 -61.91 34.19 -0.47
CA GLY A 10 -61.28 33.49 -1.59
C GLY A 10 -59.79 33.34 -1.34
N LEU A 11 -59.37 32.14 -0.93
CA LEU A 11 -57.96 31.74 -0.88
C LEU A 11 -57.48 31.55 -2.33
N GLY A 12 -56.78 32.55 -2.88
CA GLY A 12 -56.22 32.49 -4.23
C GLY A 12 -55.07 31.48 -4.31
N PHE A 13 -55.39 30.24 -4.67
CA PHE A 13 -54.39 29.28 -5.15
C PHE A 13 -53.94 29.73 -6.55
N LEU A 14 -52.75 30.34 -6.63
CA LEU A 14 -52.06 30.58 -7.89
C LEU A 14 -51.59 29.23 -8.44
N ILE A 15 -52.45 28.57 -9.23
CA ILE A 15 -52.05 27.39 -9.99
C ILE A 15 -51.25 27.89 -11.19
N CYS A 16 -49.92 27.83 -11.09
CA CYS A 16 -49.05 27.98 -12.24
C CYS A 16 -49.32 26.81 -13.18
N PHE A 17 -50.13 27.03 -14.23
CA PHE A 17 -50.10 26.17 -15.40
C PHE A 17 -48.76 26.39 -16.09
N SER A 18 -47.76 25.58 -15.75
CA SER A 18 -46.65 25.38 -16.67
C SER A 18 -47.25 24.70 -17.89
N SER A 19 -47.42 25.46 -18.97
CA SER A 19 -47.62 24.87 -20.29
C SER A 19 -46.33 24.15 -20.62
N GLY A 20 -46.23 22.89 -20.20
CA GLY A 20 -45.19 21.99 -20.66
C GLY A 20 -45.28 21.96 -22.18
N VAL A 21 -44.32 22.58 -22.86
CA VAL A 21 -44.12 22.35 -24.29
C VAL A 21 -43.54 20.95 -24.37
N PHE A 22 -44.40 19.94 -24.39
CA PHE A 22 -43.99 18.59 -24.71
C PHE A 22 -43.56 18.61 -26.18
N ALA A 23 -42.28 18.38 -26.44
CA ALA A 23 -41.80 18.15 -27.79
C ALA A 23 -42.58 16.94 -28.34
N SER A 24 -43.54 17.18 -29.24
CA SER A 24 -44.24 16.10 -29.91
C SER A 24 -43.31 15.56 -30.99
N SER A 25 -43.03 14.25 -30.95
CA SER A 25 -42.18 13.59 -31.94
C SER A 25 -42.89 13.56 -33.29
N VAL A 26 -42.62 14.53 -34.16
CA VAL A 26 -43.10 14.54 -35.54
C VAL A 26 -42.24 13.60 -36.37
N SER A 27 -42.86 12.74 -37.16
CA SER A 27 -42.15 11.98 -38.19
C SER A 27 -42.42 12.56 -39.56
N VAL A 28 -41.42 12.54 -40.44
CA VAL A 28 -41.53 13.05 -41.81
C VAL A 28 -41.60 11.86 -42.75
N TRP A 29 -42.67 11.75 -43.51
CA TRP A 29 -42.82 10.74 -44.55
C TRP A 29 -42.76 11.40 -45.91
N GLN A 30 -42.05 10.75 -46.83
CA GLN A 30 -41.86 11.26 -48.18
C GLN A 30 -41.76 10.11 -49.18
N GLY A 31 -42.08 10.41 -50.44
CA GLY A 31 -42.01 9.43 -51.52
C GLY A 31 -42.36 10.04 -52.86
N GLN A 32 -42.56 9.16 -53.85
CA GLN A 32 -43.03 9.52 -55.18
C GLN A 32 -44.28 8.71 -55.51
N TYR A 33 -45.26 9.35 -56.15
CA TYR A 33 -46.45 8.71 -56.68
C TYR A 33 -46.36 8.59 -58.20
N TYR A 34 -46.25 7.37 -58.71
CA TYR A 34 -46.16 7.08 -60.13
C TYR A 34 -46.87 5.76 -60.47
N THR A 35 -47.30 5.65 -61.73
CA THR A 35 -47.92 4.44 -62.28
C THR A 35 -47.11 4.01 -63.50
N GLY A 36 -46.49 2.83 -63.45
CA GLY A 36 -45.57 2.39 -64.49
C GLY A 36 -44.37 3.33 -64.59
N THR A 37 -44.24 4.06 -65.70
CA THR A 37 -43.18 5.05 -65.94
C THR A 37 -43.66 6.50 -65.83
N THR A 38 -44.92 6.73 -65.47
CA THR A 38 -45.53 8.06 -65.46
C THR A 38 -45.71 8.58 -64.04
N PHE A 39 -45.16 9.75 -63.75
CA PHE A 39 -45.36 10.46 -62.48
C PHE A 39 -46.75 11.10 -62.45
N ASN A 40 -47.49 10.85 -61.37
CA ASN A 40 -48.82 11.42 -61.17
C ASN A 40 -48.66 12.79 -60.51
N VAL A 41 -49.08 13.84 -61.21
CA VAL A 41 -48.99 15.23 -60.75
C VAL A 41 -50.39 15.77 -60.49
N GLY A 42 -50.61 16.32 -59.30
CA GLY A 42 -51.90 16.84 -58.86
C GLY A 42 -52.13 16.70 -57.36
N THR A 43 -53.33 17.06 -56.91
CA THR A 43 -53.77 16.92 -55.53
C THR A 43 -54.52 15.61 -55.33
N TYR A 44 -54.04 14.78 -54.42
CA TYR A 44 -54.63 13.47 -54.12
C TYR A 44 -54.84 13.31 -52.61
N ILE A 45 -55.82 12.47 -52.26
CA ILE A 45 -56.02 12.04 -50.87
C ILE A 45 -55.11 10.84 -50.60
N PHE A 46 -54.26 10.99 -49.59
CA PHE A 46 -53.39 9.95 -49.06
C PHE A 46 -53.99 9.45 -47.75
N ASN A 47 -54.30 8.16 -47.68
CA ASN A 47 -54.63 7.49 -46.42
C ASN A 47 -53.43 6.68 -45.99
N PHE A 48 -52.82 7.06 -44.89
CA PHE A 48 -51.73 6.34 -44.29
C PHE A 48 -52.24 5.43 -43.18
N SER A 49 -51.76 4.19 -43.17
CA SER A 49 -52.07 3.22 -42.13
C SER A 49 -50.82 2.46 -41.73
N VAL A 50 -50.59 2.30 -40.43
CA VAL A 50 -49.48 1.51 -39.88
C VAL A 50 -50.03 0.25 -39.22
N TYR A 51 -49.48 -0.88 -39.62
CA TYR A 51 -49.85 -2.21 -39.15
C TYR A 51 -48.74 -2.85 -38.33
N ASP A 52 -49.09 -3.76 -37.42
CA ASP A 52 -48.16 -4.59 -36.64
C ASP A 52 -47.65 -5.85 -37.40
N SER A 53 -48.04 -6.01 -38.67
CA SER A 53 -47.63 -7.13 -39.52
C SER A 53 -47.54 -6.74 -41.00
N SER A 54 -46.66 -7.41 -41.74
CA SER A 54 -46.44 -7.21 -43.18
C SER A 54 -47.65 -7.63 -44.03
N SER A 55 -48.42 -8.61 -43.55
CA SER A 55 -49.70 -9.05 -44.13
C SER A 55 -50.74 -9.26 -43.02
N GLY A 56 -51.95 -8.73 -43.20
CA GLY A 56 -52.97 -8.72 -42.14
C GLY A 56 -52.60 -7.77 -40.99
N GLY A 57 -52.81 -8.18 -39.75
CA GLY A 57 -52.44 -7.39 -38.56
C GLY A 57 -53.43 -6.30 -38.16
N SER A 58 -53.23 -5.74 -36.98
CA SER A 58 -54.02 -4.65 -36.43
C SER A 58 -53.44 -3.30 -36.83
N ILE A 59 -54.31 -2.32 -37.09
CA ILE A 59 -53.90 -0.94 -37.35
C ILE A 59 -53.60 -0.27 -36.00
N CYS A 60 -52.40 0.25 -35.84
CA CYS A 60 -52.01 1.04 -34.65
C CYS A 60 -51.97 2.54 -34.93
N PHE A 61 -51.94 2.97 -36.20
CA PHE A 61 -52.05 4.37 -36.59
C PHE A 61 -52.76 4.52 -37.92
N THR A 62 -53.60 5.55 -38.04
CA THR A 62 -54.19 5.97 -39.32
C THR A 62 -54.29 7.49 -39.41
N ASN A 63 -54.02 8.03 -40.58
CA ASN A 63 -54.22 9.45 -40.88
C ASN A 63 -54.56 9.63 -42.36
N THR A 64 -55.49 10.54 -42.63
CA THR A 64 -55.86 10.94 -43.99
C THR A 64 -55.47 12.39 -44.21
N THR A 65 -54.75 12.66 -45.29
CA THR A 65 -54.34 14.02 -45.66
C THR A 65 -54.39 14.22 -47.17
N SER A 66 -54.68 15.45 -47.59
CA SER A 66 -54.67 15.86 -48.99
C SER A 66 -53.31 16.46 -49.31
N LEU A 67 -52.57 15.84 -50.23
CA LEU A 67 -51.23 16.28 -50.62
C LEU A 67 -51.21 16.61 -52.11
N THR A 68 -50.50 17.69 -52.44
CA THR A 68 -50.19 18.04 -53.83
C THR A 68 -48.81 17.49 -54.17
N THR A 69 -48.76 16.68 -55.21
CA THR A 69 -47.52 16.10 -55.73
C THR A 69 -46.79 17.09 -56.63
N GLY A 70 -45.47 17.05 -56.62
CA GLY A 70 -44.64 17.86 -57.53
C GLY A 70 -44.45 17.20 -58.91
N ASN A 71 -43.56 17.77 -59.72
CA ASN A 71 -43.43 17.41 -61.15
C ASN A 71 -42.95 15.97 -61.39
N TRP A 72 -42.33 15.34 -60.39
CA TRP A 72 -41.90 13.94 -60.40
C TRP A 72 -42.69 13.10 -59.39
N GLY A 73 -43.94 13.50 -59.14
CA GLY A 73 -44.83 12.80 -58.22
C GLY A 73 -44.40 12.89 -56.75
N GLU A 74 -43.44 13.76 -56.43
CA GLU A 74 -42.86 13.88 -55.09
C GLU A 74 -43.88 14.41 -54.09
N TRP A 75 -43.89 13.84 -52.89
CA TRP A 75 -44.73 14.27 -51.78
C TRP A 75 -43.97 14.18 -50.46
N ARG A 76 -44.36 15.04 -49.52
CA ARG A 76 -43.86 15.07 -48.14
C ARG A 76 -45.02 15.37 -47.21
N THR A 77 -45.07 14.69 -46.07
CA THR A 77 -46.04 14.96 -45.01
C THR A 77 -45.40 14.75 -43.64
N GLU A 78 -45.91 15.49 -42.67
CA GLU A 78 -45.54 15.36 -41.27
C GLU A 78 -46.65 14.67 -40.52
N GLN A 79 -46.30 13.63 -39.77
CA GLN A 79 -47.22 12.83 -39.01
C GLN A 79 -46.98 13.05 -37.52
N SER A 80 -48.06 13.37 -36.81
CA SER A 80 -48.10 13.57 -35.36
C SER A 80 -47.73 12.26 -34.64
N PRO A 81 -47.09 12.30 -33.45
CA PRO A 81 -46.63 11.10 -32.76
C PRO A 81 -47.73 10.07 -32.48
N TRP A 82 -47.39 8.78 -32.67
CA TRP A 82 -48.32 7.66 -32.56
C TRP A 82 -48.13 6.91 -31.25
N ALA A 83 -48.95 7.22 -30.25
CA ALA A 83 -48.86 6.57 -28.93
C ALA A 83 -49.08 5.04 -29.00
N SER A 84 -49.85 4.55 -29.97
CA SER A 84 -50.22 3.14 -30.08
C SER A 84 -49.22 2.27 -30.87
N CYS A 85 -48.29 2.89 -31.62
CA CYS A 85 -47.23 2.19 -32.37
C CYS A 85 -45.85 2.43 -31.71
N ASN A 86 -45.73 2.16 -30.41
CA ASN A 86 -44.58 2.57 -29.60
C ASN A 86 -43.72 1.40 -29.06
N ASN A 87 -43.93 0.18 -29.54
CA ASN A 87 -43.16 -0.97 -29.07
C ASN A 87 -41.90 -1.17 -29.93
N ALA A 88 -40.75 -0.77 -29.40
CA ALA A 88 -39.46 -0.88 -30.08
C ALA A 88 -39.05 -2.32 -30.43
N SER A 89 -39.61 -3.34 -29.76
CA SER A 89 -39.34 -4.75 -30.05
C SER A 89 -40.22 -5.34 -31.15
N LYS A 90 -41.09 -4.53 -31.77
CA LYS A 90 -41.99 -4.96 -32.85
C LYS A 90 -41.67 -4.25 -34.15
N ASP A 91 -41.85 -4.99 -35.23
CA ASP A 91 -41.87 -4.42 -36.57
C ASP A 91 -43.22 -3.79 -36.88
N TYR A 92 -43.17 -2.61 -37.46
CA TYR A 92 -44.35 -1.92 -37.96
C TYR A 92 -44.27 -1.78 -39.48
N PHE A 93 -45.41 -1.71 -40.15
CA PHE A 93 -45.50 -1.72 -41.60
C PHE A 93 -46.44 -0.62 -42.09
N LEU A 94 -45.89 0.32 -42.87
CA LEU A 94 -46.61 1.40 -43.52
C LEU A 94 -47.32 0.90 -44.79
N ASN A 95 -48.61 1.19 -44.85
CA ASN A 95 -49.41 1.15 -46.06
C ASN A 95 -49.85 2.57 -46.40
N ILE A 96 -49.86 2.88 -47.69
CA ILE A 96 -50.34 4.16 -48.21
C ILE A 96 -51.38 3.83 -49.27
N ASN A 97 -52.61 4.29 -49.07
CA ASN A 97 -53.66 4.23 -50.08
C ASN A 97 -53.76 5.60 -50.76
N ILE A 98 -53.57 5.63 -52.07
CA ILE A 98 -53.66 6.85 -52.89
C ILE A 98 -54.73 6.61 -53.94
N ALA A 99 -55.70 7.52 -54.03
CA ALA A 99 -56.80 7.45 -55.00
C ALA A 99 -57.54 6.09 -55.00
N GLY A 100 -57.71 5.47 -53.82
CA GLY A 100 -58.42 4.20 -53.66
C GLY A 100 -57.58 2.94 -53.90
N SER A 101 -56.29 3.08 -54.26
CA SER A 101 -55.39 1.94 -54.48
C SER A 101 -54.29 1.88 -53.42
N ASP A 102 -54.09 0.70 -52.84
CA ASP A 102 -53.02 0.45 -51.87
C ASP A 102 -51.66 0.32 -52.57
N MET A 103 -50.66 1.02 -52.04
CA MET A 103 -49.26 0.77 -52.36
C MET A 103 -48.84 -0.55 -51.71
N THR A 104 -48.78 -1.60 -52.53
CA THR A 104 -48.33 -2.93 -52.13
C THR A 104 -46.95 -3.24 -52.74
N PRO A 105 -46.10 -4.01 -52.04
CA PRO A 105 -46.26 -4.50 -50.67
C PRO A 105 -46.09 -3.38 -49.62
N ARG A 106 -46.58 -3.61 -48.40
CA ARG A 106 -46.37 -2.69 -47.27
C ARG A 106 -44.89 -2.52 -46.99
N ARG A 107 -44.48 -1.30 -46.64
CA ARG A 107 -43.08 -0.98 -46.33
C ARG A 107 -42.85 -1.12 -44.84
N ARG A 108 -41.89 -1.96 -44.44
CA ARG A 108 -41.46 -2.04 -43.04
C ARG A 108 -40.99 -0.64 -42.61
N LEU A 109 -41.67 -0.08 -41.62
CA LEU A 109 -41.12 0.97 -40.79
C LEU A 109 -40.13 0.26 -39.89
N THR A 110 -38.93 0.04 -40.41
CA THR A 110 -37.80 -0.09 -39.50
C THR A 110 -37.82 1.21 -38.72
N VAL A 111 -38.04 1.12 -37.41
CA VAL A 111 -37.32 1.98 -36.48
C VAL A 111 -35.85 1.66 -36.79
N GLY A 112 -35.34 2.22 -37.89
CA GLY A 112 -33.91 2.41 -38.00
C GLY A 112 -33.60 3.18 -36.74
N ASP A 113 -32.54 2.79 -36.07
CA ASP A 113 -31.95 3.55 -34.99
C ASP A 113 -31.65 4.96 -35.53
N PHE A 114 -32.68 5.79 -35.63
CA PHE A 114 -32.56 7.22 -35.60
C PHE A 114 -32.16 7.46 -34.17
N LEU A 115 -30.86 7.27 -33.94
CA LEU A 115 -30.07 8.19 -33.17
C LEU A 115 -30.67 9.56 -33.45
N ARG A 116 -31.53 10.03 -32.55
CA ARG A 116 -31.60 11.46 -32.32
C ARG A 116 -30.22 11.80 -31.84
N ARG A 117 -29.33 12.14 -32.78
CA ARG A 117 -27.95 12.54 -32.51
C ARG A 117 -27.88 13.74 -31.58
N ASP A 118 -29.01 14.43 -31.42
CA ASP A 118 -29.11 15.69 -30.70
C ASP A 118 -29.95 15.61 -29.40
N VAL A 119 -30.39 14.41 -28.97
CA VAL A 119 -31.09 14.27 -27.68
C VAL A 119 -30.33 13.26 -26.82
N PRO A 120 -29.95 13.62 -25.57
CA PRO A 120 -29.40 12.66 -24.63
C PRO A 120 -30.38 11.49 -24.48
N ASP A 121 -29.96 10.28 -24.85
CA ASP A 121 -30.72 9.09 -24.55
C ASP A 121 -30.49 8.77 -23.07
N ILE A 122 -31.43 9.22 -22.24
CA ILE A 122 -31.42 8.90 -20.81
C ILE A 122 -32.06 7.52 -20.69
N GLN A 123 -31.25 6.49 -20.90
CA GLN A 123 -31.65 5.12 -20.65
C GLN A 123 -31.73 4.92 -19.13
N SER A 124 -32.91 4.59 -18.61
CA SER A 124 -33.05 4.14 -17.23
C SER A 124 -32.73 2.64 -17.18
N GLY A 125 -31.64 2.27 -16.51
CA GLY A 125 -31.22 0.88 -16.33
C GLY A 125 -29.83 0.58 -16.89
N ASN A 126 -29.68 -0.63 -17.44
CA ASN A 126 -28.39 -1.13 -17.92
C ASN A 126 -28.25 -0.92 -19.43
N LEU A 127 -27.04 -0.55 -19.86
CA LEU A 127 -26.63 -0.59 -21.26
C LEU A 127 -25.91 -1.92 -21.51
N GLU A 128 -26.48 -2.78 -22.37
CA GLU A 128 -25.88 -4.03 -22.81
C GLU A 128 -25.38 -3.87 -24.25
N VAL A 129 -24.08 -4.08 -24.47
CA VAL A 129 -23.43 -3.93 -25.78
C VAL A 129 -22.71 -5.25 -26.11
N ALA A 130 -22.90 -5.73 -27.34
CA ALA A 130 -22.29 -6.98 -27.78
C ALA A 130 -20.76 -6.89 -27.92
N ASP A 131 -20.26 -5.71 -28.25
CA ASP A 131 -18.84 -5.41 -28.46
C ASP A 131 -18.38 -4.30 -27.50
N ASN A 132 -17.60 -3.35 -28.01
CA ASN A 132 -16.94 -2.31 -27.23
C ASN A 132 -17.79 -1.05 -27.08
N ILE A 133 -17.69 -0.43 -25.91
CA ILE A 133 -18.15 0.94 -25.67
C ILE A 133 -16.94 1.87 -25.78
N SER A 134 -16.96 2.82 -26.71
CA SER A 134 -15.98 3.91 -26.77
C SER A 134 -16.60 5.22 -26.29
N ALA A 135 -16.01 5.85 -25.28
CA ALA A 135 -16.42 7.16 -24.78
C ALA A 135 -15.19 8.03 -24.52
N SER A 136 -15.34 9.34 -24.67
CA SER A 136 -14.29 10.30 -24.28
C SER A 136 -14.08 10.34 -22.77
N TYR A 137 -15.15 10.11 -22.00
CA TYR A 137 -15.12 9.99 -20.54
C TYR A 137 -16.36 9.22 -20.05
N PHE A 138 -16.23 8.53 -18.92
CA PHE A 138 -17.35 7.96 -18.17
C PHE A 138 -17.55 8.80 -16.90
N LEU A 139 -18.78 9.27 -16.67
CA LEU A 139 -19.15 9.97 -15.43
C LEU A 139 -19.82 8.98 -14.48
N GLY A 140 -19.29 8.86 -13.27
CA GLY A 140 -19.80 7.97 -12.23
C GLY A 140 -18.80 7.82 -11.09
N ASP A 141 -19.17 7.08 -10.05
CA ASP A 141 -18.28 6.73 -8.93
C ASP A 141 -17.32 5.57 -9.27
N GLY A 142 -17.56 4.89 -10.40
CA GLY A 142 -16.74 3.77 -10.89
C GLY A 142 -16.83 2.50 -10.03
N SER A 143 -17.70 2.44 -9.03
CA SER A 143 -17.73 1.37 -8.02
C SER A 143 -18.06 -0.02 -8.59
N TYR A 144 -18.69 -0.06 -9.77
CA TYR A 144 -19.07 -1.28 -10.48
C TYR A 144 -18.22 -1.59 -11.71
N LEU A 145 -17.20 -0.76 -12.02
CA LEU A 145 -16.26 -1.06 -13.10
C LEU A 145 -15.29 -2.15 -12.62
N THR A 146 -15.46 -3.36 -13.13
CA THR A 146 -14.63 -4.53 -12.79
C THR A 146 -13.93 -5.08 -14.03
N GLY A 147 -12.84 -5.81 -13.85
CA GLY A 147 -12.11 -6.44 -14.96
C GLY A 147 -11.42 -5.47 -15.91
N VAL A 148 -11.31 -4.18 -15.55
CA VAL A 148 -10.55 -3.18 -16.31
C VAL A 148 -9.06 -3.43 -16.08
N ALA A 149 -8.42 -4.09 -17.04
CA ALA A 149 -6.97 -4.25 -17.05
C ALA A 149 -6.32 -2.91 -17.42
N GLY A 150 -6.10 -2.04 -16.42
CA GLY A 150 -5.25 -0.89 -16.59
C GLY A 150 -3.81 -1.36 -16.80
N SER A 151 -3.17 -0.96 -17.90
CA SER A 151 -1.71 -1.09 -18.08
C SER A 151 -0.93 -0.05 -17.23
N GLY A 152 -1.55 0.48 -16.17
CA GLY A 152 -1.01 1.55 -15.34
C GLY A 152 -0.56 1.04 -13.98
N ASP A 153 0.48 1.70 -13.46
CA ASP A 153 0.88 1.71 -12.05
C ASP A 153 -0.32 1.81 -11.09
N ILE A 154 -0.12 1.43 -9.82
CA ILE A 154 -1.12 1.57 -8.75
C ILE A 154 -1.41 3.07 -8.54
N ASN A 155 -2.34 3.65 -9.29
CA ASN A 155 -2.68 5.08 -9.19
C ASN A 155 -3.31 5.49 -7.85
N SER A 156 -3.22 4.75 -6.74
CA SER A 156 -3.47 5.25 -5.38
C SER A 156 -3.26 4.09 -4.40
N VAL A 157 -2.32 4.23 -3.48
CA VAL A 157 -2.32 3.46 -2.24
C VAL A 157 -2.58 4.48 -1.15
N GLN A 158 -3.76 4.41 -0.53
CA GLN A 158 -3.99 5.15 0.71
C GLN A 158 -3.17 4.48 1.80
N GLY A 159 -1.98 5.00 2.07
CA GLY A 159 -1.27 4.69 3.30
C GLY A 159 -2.19 4.99 4.50
N ASP A 160 -2.05 4.23 5.59
CA ASP A 160 -2.88 4.43 6.80
C ASP A 160 -2.58 5.77 7.53
N GLY A 161 -1.63 6.57 7.01
CA GLY A 161 -1.17 7.81 7.64
C GLY A 161 -0.37 7.59 8.92
N VAL A 162 0.00 6.34 9.22
CA VAL A 162 0.72 5.94 10.43
C VAL A 162 2.05 5.30 10.07
N TYR A 163 2.08 4.25 9.25
CA TYR A 163 3.33 3.53 8.90
C TYR A 163 3.80 3.78 7.47
N LEU A 164 2.86 4.06 6.57
CA LEU A 164 3.14 4.38 5.19
C LEU A 164 2.59 5.78 4.88
N TYR A 165 3.46 6.64 4.40
CA TYR A 165 3.13 7.94 3.85
C TYR A 165 3.31 7.94 2.35
N ASN A 166 2.68 8.93 1.72
CA ASN A 166 2.63 9.10 0.28
C ASN A 166 1.82 7.99 -0.41
N GLY A 167 1.33 8.39 -1.58
CA GLY A 167 0.43 7.66 -2.46
C GLY A 167 0.04 8.67 -3.52
N SER A 168 0.16 8.31 -4.80
CA SER A 168 -0.19 9.21 -5.90
C SER A 168 -1.46 8.73 -6.55
N ASP A 169 -2.42 9.62 -6.79
CA ASP A 169 -3.68 9.29 -7.47
C ASP A 169 -3.49 9.08 -8.99
N VAL A 170 -2.26 9.29 -9.49
CA VAL A 170 -1.82 9.11 -10.89
C VAL A 170 -0.29 8.94 -10.97
N GLY A 171 0.21 8.06 -11.84
CA GLY A 171 1.64 7.92 -12.15
C GLY A 171 2.45 7.07 -11.15
N GLY A 172 3.78 7.10 -11.27
CA GLY A 172 4.69 6.25 -10.49
C GLY A 172 4.51 6.42 -8.98
N VAL A 173 4.21 5.32 -8.30
CA VAL A 173 3.86 5.32 -6.87
C VAL A 173 5.12 5.35 -6.02
N VAL A 174 5.41 6.49 -5.41
CA VAL A 174 6.43 6.57 -4.37
C VAL A 174 5.76 6.33 -3.03
N LEU A 175 5.91 5.11 -2.50
CA LEU A 175 5.56 4.78 -1.13
C LEU A 175 6.74 5.14 -0.23
N ALA A 176 6.52 5.99 0.77
CA ALA A 176 7.51 6.34 1.76
C ALA A 176 7.13 5.71 3.11
N PHE A 177 8.10 5.13 3.81
CA PHE A 177 7.86 4.73 5.19
C PHE A 177 7.84 5.97 6.09
N ASN A 178 6.96 5.96 7.09
CA ASN A 178 7.04 6.94 8.16
C ASN A 178 8.23 6.63 9.06
N GLU A 179 9.41 7.14 8.70
CA GLU A 179 10.65 6.89 9.43
C GLU A 179 10.54 7.26 10.91
N SER A 180 9.80 8.31 11.26
CA SER A 180 9.60 8.72 12.66
C SER A 180 8.81 7.67 13.46
N ARG A 181 7.68 7.17 12.94
CA ARG A 181 6.90 6.11 13.60
C ARG A 181 7.62 4.77 13.57
N LEU A 182 8.32 4.47 12.49
CA LEU A 182 9.11 3.27 12.36
C LEU A 182 10.22 3.24 13.41
N ASN A 183 10.97 4.33 13.56
CA ASN A 183 12.04 4.45 14.57
C ASN A 183 11.47 4.32 15.98
N VAL A 184 10.37 5.00 16.33
CA VAL A 184 9.73 4.84 17.65
C VAL A 184 9.32 3.38 17.91
N THR A 185 8.78 2.69 16.90
CA THR A 185 8.37 1.28 17.04
C THR A 185 9.57 0.35 17.18
N ILE A 186 10.69 0.66 16.52
CA ILE A 186 11.96 -0.04 16.67
C ILE A 186 12.51 0.18 18.07
N ASP A 187 12.60 1.43 18.53
CA ASP A 187 13.13 1.79 19.85
C ASP A 187 12.33 1.13 20.98
N VAL A 188 11.00 1.14 20.88
CA VAL A 188 10.13 0.44 21.85
C VAL A 188 10.43 -1.07 21.85
N ARG A 189 10.56 -1.72 20.70
CA ARG A 189 10.89 -3.14 20.63
C ARG A 189 12.29 -3.43 21.17
N THR A 190 13.28 -2.61 20.83
CA THR A 190 14.66 -2.74 21.32
C THR A 190 14.73 -2.54 22.83
N SER A 191 14.00 -1.56 23.38
CA SER A 191 13.92 -1.35 24.84
C SER A 191 13.24 -2.53 25.57
N GLY A 192 12.30 -3.22 24.91
CA GLY A 192 11.63 -4.41 25.44
C GLY A 192 12.48 -5.69 25.37
N LEU A 193 13.54 -5.72 24.56
CA LEU A 193 14.52 -6.80 24.56
C LEU A 193 15.52 -6.69 25.73
N GLY A 194 15.34 -5.65 26.56
CA GLY A 194 16.26 -5.25 27.60
C GLY A 194 17.48 -4.59 26.96
N ASP A 195 17.93 -3.48 27.53
CA ASP A 195 19.34 -3.14 27.39
C ASP A 195 20.16 -4.39 27.73
N ASN A 196 21.37 -4.52 27.19
CA ASN A 196 22.37 -5.39 27.79
C ASN A 196 22.79 -4.86 29.18
N ALA A 197 21.85 -4.43 30.01
CA ALA A 197 21.98 -4.10 31.42
C ALA A 197 22.44 -5.31 32.25
N SER A 198 22.42 -6.53 31.67
CA SER A 198 23.12 -7.69 32.24
C SER A 198 24.64 -7.61 32.13
N TRP A 199 25.20 -6.70 31.34
CA TRP A 199 26.59 -6.26 31.49
C TRP A 199 26.65 -5.09 32.48
N ASN A 200 26.30 -5.36 33.73
CA ASN A 200 26.79 -4.55 34.82
C ASN A 200 28.24 -5.00 35.07
N GLU A 201 29.23 -4.19 34.67
CA GLU A 201 30.66 -4.49 34.87
C GLU A 201 30.94 -4.90 36.33
N SER A 202 30.35 -4.24 37.33
CA SER A 202 30.53 -4.61 38.75
C SER A 202 29.84 -5.93 39.16
N TYR A 203 28.75 -6.32 38.50
CA TYR A 203 28.10 -7.62 38.72
C TYR A 203 28.80 -8.76 37.97
N ALA A 204 29.34 -8.46 36.79
CA ALA A 204 30.20 -9.36 36.04
C ALA A 204 31.50 -9.63 36.83
N ASP A 205 32.15 -8.60 37.36
CA ASP A 205 33.33 -8.73 38.23
C ASP A 205 33.06 -9.68 39.41
N THR A 206 31.95 -9.49 40.12
CA THR A 206 31.60 -10.36 41.26
C THR A 206 31.23 -11.80 40.87
N LYS A 207 30.71 -12.03 39.67
CA LYS A 207 30.39 -13.38 39.14
C LYS A 207 31.61 -14.12 38.60
N TYR A 208 32.57 -13.44 37.99
CA TYR A 208 33.77 -14.06 37.40
C TYR A 208 34.92 -14.27 38.39
N ILE A 209 34.85 -13.70 39.61
CA ILE A 209 35.78 -13.99 40.72
C ILE A 209 35.76 -15.47 41.14
N LEU A 210 34.69 -16.22 40.86
CA LEU A 210 34.59 -17.65 41.20
C LEU A 210 35.32 -18.60 40.23
N GLY A 211 35.98 -18.09 39.18
CA GLY A 211 36.59 -18.92 38.13
C GLY A 211 37.99 -18.50 37.65
N ILE A 212 38.73 -17.70 38.41
CA ILE A 212 39.98 -17.11 37.93
C ILE A 212 41.23 -17.97 38.22
N SER A 213 41.98 -18.27 37.17
CA SER A 213 43.37 -18.74 37.20
C SER A 213 44.33 -17.61 37.60
N GLU A 214 45.52 -17.95 38.10
CA GLU A 214 46.53 -17.07 38.74
C GLU A 214 46.83 -15.73 38.04
N GLY A 215 46.58 -15.59 36.73
CA GLY A 215 46.80 -14.35 35.96
C GLY A 215 45.72 -13.26 36.09
N SER A 216 44.64 -13.47 36.86
CA SER A 216 43.50 -12.53 36.94
C SER A 216 43.08 -12.19 38.38
N LEU A 217 44.01 -12.27 39.32
CA LEU A 217 43.81 -11.70 40.65
C LEU A 217 43.94 -10.18 40.56
N ASP A 218 42.85 -9.44 40.77
CA ASP A 218 42.92 -7.98 40.94
C ASP A 218 43.54 -7.64 42.30
N VAL A 219 44.86 -7.65 42.35
CA VAL A 219 45.67 -7.24 43.50
C VAL A 219 45.78 -5.72 43.59
N ASN A 220 45.06 -4.92 42.79
CA ASN A 220 45.03 -3.46 42.90
C ASN A 220 43.85 -2.95 43.75
N SER A 221 43.00 -3.85 44.26
CA SER A 221 41.90 -3.48 45.16
C SER A 221 42.38 -3.20 46.59
N SER A 222 41.95 -2.05 47.14
CA SER A 222 42.17 -1.71 48.56
C SER A 222 41.52 -2.72 49.51
N THR A 223 40.46 -3.40 49.08
CA THR A 223 39.79 -4.45 49.86
C THR A 223 40.64 -5.71 49.93
N TRP A 224 41.34 -6.07 48.85
CA TRP A 224 42.23 -7.22 48.84
C TRP A 224 43.41 -7.02 49.80
N TRP A 225 44.10 -5.88 49.72
CA TRP A 225 45.20 -5.56 50.64
C TRP A 225 44.77 -5.39 52.10
N ALA A 226 43.55 -4.91 52.35
CA ALA A 226 42.98 -4.89 53.70
C ALA A 226 42.75 -6.31 54.27
N SER A 227 42.50 -7.30 53.41
CA SER A 227 42.32 -8.70 53.80
C SER A 227 43.65 -9.44 54.01
N VAL A 228 44.73 -9.02 53.34
CA VAL A 228 46.10 -9.51 53.57
C VAL A 228 46.60 -8.97 54.90
N SER A 229 46.37 -9.72 55.98
CA SER A 229 46.67 -9.32 57.34
C SER A 229 47.54 -10.35 58.07
N SER A 230 48.08 -9.96 59.23
CA SER A 230 48.88 -10.82 60.11
C SER A 230 50.18 -11.30 59.45
N TRP A 231 50.56 -12.56 59.63
CA TRP A 231 51.85 -13.10 59.21
C TRP A 231 52.13 -12.93 57.71
N VAL A 232 51.09 -12.87 56.87
CA VAL A 232 51.20 -12.77 55.41
C VAL A 232 51.65 -11.38 54.96
N SER A 233 51.19 -10.30 55.59
CA SER A 233 51.52 -8.92 55.18
C SER A 233 53.00 -8.57 55.39
N GLY A 234 53.71 -9.35 56.20
CA GLY A 234 55.15 -9.21 56.33
C GLY A 234 55.94 -9.84 55.17
N TRP A 235 55.38 -10.86 54.51
CA TRP A 235 56.04 -11.60 53.42
C TRP A 235 55.61 -11.10 52.03
N PHE A 236 54.43 -10.51 51.92
CA PHE A 236 53.91 -9.97 50.66
C PHE A 236 53.41 -8.54 50.87
N TYR A 237 53.71 -7.64 49.93
CA TYR A 237 53.33 -6.23 49.98
C TYR A 237 52.98 -5.68 48.60
N SER A 238 52.27 -4.54 48.60
CA SER A 238 51.90 -3.83 47.37
C SER A 238 53.03 -2.92 46.93
N ASN A 239 53.58 -3.16 45.74
CA ASN A 239 54.47 -2.22 45.07
C ASN A 239 53.75 -1.65 43.85
N SER A 240 53.16 -0.45 43.99
CA SER A 240 52.41 0.21 42.92
C SER A 240 51.30 -0.67 42.29
N GLY A 241 50.58 -1.44 43.11
CA GLY A 241 49.48 -2.30 42.64
C GLY A 241 49.91 -3.69 42.14
N VAL A 242 51.20 -4.05 42.28
CA VAL A 242 51.73 -5.38 41.97
C VAL A 242 52.00 -6.16 43.25
N LEU A 243 51.55 -7.42 43.31
CA LEU A 243 51.88 -8.34 44.39
C LEU A 243 53.38 -8.62 44.41
N THR A 244 54.07 -8.14 45.44
CA THR A 244 55.52 -8.23 45.55
C THR A 244 55.91 -9.01 46.79
N PHE A 245 56.92 -9.88 46.67
CA PHE A 245 57.47 -10.63 47.79
C PHE A 245 58.51 -9.79 48.55
N ASN A 246 58.48 -9.83 49.88
CA ASN A 246 59.41 -9.10 50.72
C ASN A 246 60.76 -9.83 50.85
N GLU A 247 61.64 -9.58 49.88
CA GLU A 247 62.99 -10.14 49.84
C GLU A 247 63.86 -9.73 51.04
N SER A 248 63.65 -8.54 51.59
CA SER A 248 64.38 -8.11 52.80
C SER A 248 64.08 -9.03 53.98
N LYS A 249 62.81 -9.37 54.19
CA LYS A 249 62.40 -10.27 55.27
C LYS A 249 62.89 -11.70 55.05
N LEU A 250 62.98 -12.14 53.79
CA LEU A 250 63.60 -13.41 53.45
C LEU A 250 65.08 -13.42 53.84
N ASN A 251 65.83 -12.39 53.47
CA ASN A 251 67.25 -12.27 53.80
C ASN A 251 67.47 -12.26 55.32
N ASP A 252 66.70 -11.47 56.08
CA ASP A 252 66.77 -11.47 57.54
C ASP A 252 66.53 -12.86 58.15
N SER A 253 65.61 -13.64 57.58
CA SER A 253 65.30 -15.01 58.03
C SER A 253 66.41 -16.01 57.66
N ILE A 254 67.05 -15.83 56.51
CA ILE A 254 68.21 -16.63 56.08
C ILE A 254 69.40 -16.32 56.98
N ASP A 255 69.68 -15.04 57.25
CA ASP A 255 70.79 -14.61 58.10
C ASP A 255 70.61 -15.10 59.53
N ALA A 256 69.39 -15.01 60.07
CA ALA A 256 69.04 -15.57 61.37
C ALA A 256 69.25 -17.11 61.42
N ARG A 257 69.08 -17.83 60.29
CA ARG A 257 69.40 -19.26 60.20
C ARG A 257 70.90 -19.54 59.91
N SER A 258 71.60 -18.63 59.27
CA SER A 258 73.05 -18.75 59.02
C SER A 258 73.87 -18.52 60.29
N SER A 259 73.28 -17.85 61.29
CA SER A 259 73.91 -17.61 62.59
C SER A 259 73.86 -18.80 63.56
N PHE A 260 73.37 -19.96 63.12
CA PHE A 260 73.64 -21.21 63.85
C PHE A 260 75.15 -21.50 63.74
N SER A 261 75.85 -21.34 64.86
CA SER A 261 77.18 -21.89 65.05
C SER A 261 77.07 -23.41 64.91
N GLU A 262 77.31 -23.94 63.71
CA GLU A 262 77.59 -25.36 63.55
C GLU A 262 78.86 -25.68 64.35
N VAL A 263 78.69 -26.29 65.52
CA VAL A 263 79.78 -26.97 66.20
C VAL A 263 79.86 -28.36 65.58
N ASP A 264 80.34 -28.43 64.34
CA ASP A 264 80.82 -29.69 63.79
C ASP A 264 82.08 -30.08 64.61
N PRO A 265 82.06 -31.19 65.37
CA PRO A 265 83.22 -31.63 66.16
C PRO A 265 84.46 -31.93 65.32
N TYR A 266 84.34 -32.05 63.98
CA TYR A 266 85.45 -32.24 63.06
C TYR A 266 85.92 -30.95 62.36
N TRP A 267 85.22 -29.82 62.50
CA TRP A 267 85.46 -28.60 61.71
C TRP A 267 85.77 -27.34 62.52
N SER A 268 85.87 -27.42 63.85
CA SER A 268 86.09 -26.24 64.71
C SER A 268 87.51 -25.66 64.72
N SER A 269 88.46 -26.20 63.94
CA SER A 269 89.86 -25.74 63.91
C SER A 269 90.35 -25.18 62.56
N ASN A 270 89.50 -25.03 61.54
CA ASN A 270 89.95 -24.54 60.24
C ASN A 270 88.97 -23.57 59.56
N SER A 271 88.64 -22.50 60.29
CA SER A 271 87.79 -21.39 59.83
C SER A 271 88.41 -20.54 58.70
N SER A 272 89.66 -20.78 58.32
CA SER A 272 90.37 -20.02 57.27
C SER A 272 90.30 -20.63 55.86
N LEU A 273 89.73 -21.84 55.68
CA LEU A 273 89.60 -22.48 54.35
C LEU A 273 88.26 -22.20 53.65
N TYR A 274 87.26 -21.67 54.36
CA TYR A 274 85.93 -21.42 53.76
C TYR A 274 85.84 -20.09 53.02
N ASN A 275 86.82 -19.19 53.18
CA ASN A 275 86.82 -17.86 52.55
C ASN A 275 87.85 -17.70 51.42
N SER A 276 88.64 -18.73 51.11
CA SER A 276 89.65 -18.69 50.02
C SER A 276 89.36 -19.67 48.88
N SER A 277 88.40 -20.59 49.04
CA SER A 277 88.05 -21.56 47.99
C SER A 277 87.21 -20.96 46.84
N TRP A 278 86.81 -19.68 46.94
CA TRP A 278 86.08 -18.95 45.89
C TRP A 278 86.87 -17.77 45.29
N SER A 279 88.16 -17.62 45.64
CA SER A 279 89.03 -16.64 44.97
C SER A 279 90.48 -17.14 44.83
N THR A 280 90.78 -17.62 43.62
CA THR A 280 92.06 -17.58 42.91
C THR A 280 93.26 -18.41 43.41
N GLU A 281 93.72 -19.26 42.48
CA GLU A 281 95.10 -19.72 42.23
C GLU A 281 95.66 -20.90 43.05
N LEU A 282 95.50 -22.08 42.45
CA LEU A 282 96.42 -23.21 42.61
C LEU A 282 97.79 -22.82 42.02
N GLU A 283 98.71 -22.30 42.84
CA GLU A 283 100.13 -22.42 42.59
C GLU A 283 100.73 -23.51 43.48
N LEU A 284 101.18 -24.56 42.80
CA LEU A 284 102.04 -25.64 43.24
C LEU A 284 103.24 -25.11 44.03
N ASP A 285 103.64 -25.79 45.11
CA ASP A 285 104.95 -26.44 45.23
C ASP A 285 105.08 -27.19 46.58
N TRP A 286 105.94 -28.21 46.63
CA TRP A 286 106.44 -28.89 47.84
C TRP A 286 105.65 -30.02 48.54
N LEU A 287 105.33 -31.12 47.81
CA LEU A 287 105.75 -32.47 48.30
C LEU A 287 105.68 -33.55 47.20
N HIS A 288 106.51 -33.42 46.15
CA HIS A 288 106.79 -34.50 45.19
C HIS A 288 108.22 -35.05 45.34
N LYS A 289 108.73 -35.14 46.58
CA LYS A 289 110.02 -35.79 46.86
C LYS A 289 109.87 -36.94 47.84
N GLU A 290 109.11 -37.94 47.44
CA GLU A 290 109.50 -39.33 47.59
C GLU A 290 108.72 -40.16 46.55
N LEU A 291 109.43 -41.02 45.82
CA LEU A 291 108.99 -41.90 44.72
C LEU A 291 109.26 -41.43 43.27
N VAL A 292 110.54 -41.24 42.91
CA VAL A 292 111.16 -41.95 41.76
C VAL A 292 112.59 -42.30 42.15
N ASN A 293 113.02 -43.51 41.76
CA ASN A 293 114.41 -43.98 41.72
C ASN A 293 115.41 -42.94 41.18
#